data_AF-A0A9K3P1Z6-F1
#
_entry.id   AF-A0A9K3P1Z6-F1
#
_cell.length_a   1.000
_cell.length_b   1.000
_cell.length_c   1.000
_cell.angle_alpha   90.00
_cell.angle_beta   90.00
_cell.angle_gamma   90.00
#
_symmetry.space_group_name_H-M   'P 1'
#
loop_
_entity.id
_entity.type
_entity.pdbx_description
1 polymer ?
#
loop_
_entity_poly.entity_id
_entity_poly.type
_entity_poly.pdbx_seq_one_letter_code
_entity_poly.pdbx_strand_id
1 'polypeptide(L)'
;MSTGAEPVSTRKRKSRPKNPSGPNQAVINWKEDELNNLVQNFGFSSDWGVQFPTPNCTALDAPPGYIMLYDEFFLEGNFRLPMSKFVGEVLVGYGLHISQINALGLPRITHFEFICQANRIEPAFEKFNDPPKSLHDWKQKFFYICRGVIPIDMHYRSENEGVPRVNVSISYADQDWYTTLTRKVTPIIQLEERALVAAGMSMLWVPQNPRAYPVYGYKGKSGYSLMNVFDPNVGSAMVVAALPEDRLVWVDQIRDNFCTLQVRVWRFMPILF
;
A
#
# COMPACT_ATOMS: atom_id res chain seq x y z
N MET A 1 52.45 -38.51 1.24
CA MET A 1 51.16 -37.97 0.76
C MET A 1 50.69 -36.96 1.79
N SER A 2 50.86 -35.66 1.50
CA SER A 2 50.40 -34.57 2.36
C SER A 2 49.45 -33.73 1.52
N THR A 3 48.15 -33.82 1.83
CA THR A 3 47.08 -33.11 1.13
C THR A 3 46.99 -31.70 1.71
N GLY A 4 47.44 -30.71 0.93
CA GLY A 4 47.22 -29.29 1.20
C GLY A 4 45.74 -28.95 1.01
N ALA A 5 45.12 -28.38 2.03
CA ALA A 5 43.80 -27.77 1.93
C ALA A 5 43.97 -26.31 1.49
N GLU A 6 43.36 -25.95 0.36
CA GLU A 6 43.27 -24.56 -0.11
C GLU A 6 42.40 -23.71 0.86
N PRO A 7 42.76 -22.44 1.10
CA PRO A 7 41.95 -21.55 1.92
C PRO A 7 40.69 -21.12 1.18
N VAL A 8 39.54 -21.39 1.80
CA VAL A 8 38.21 -20.95 1.35
C VAL A 8 38.16 -19.42 1.31
N SER A 9 38.05 -18.87 0.09
CA SER A 9 37.79 -17.47 -0.19
C SER A 9 36.45 -17.04 0.41
N THR A 10 36.50 -16.29 1.51
CA THR A 10 35.32 -15.63 2.08
C THR A 10 34.97 -14.42 1.23
N ARG A 11 33.97 -14.57 0.34
CA ARG A 11 33.31 -13.44 -0.32
C ARG A 11 32.73 -12.51 0.75
N LYS A 12 33.39 -11.36 0.98
CA LYS A 12 32.83 -10.26 1.77
C LYS A 12 31.45 -9.90 1.20
N ARG A 13 30.39 -10.18 1.97
CA ARG A 13 29.05 -9.62 1.73
C ARG A 13 29.22 -8.10 1.66
N LYS A 14 29.04 -7.51 0.48
CA LYS A 14 28.90 -6.05 0.35
C LYS A 14 27.78 -5.62 1.30
N SER A 15 28.12 -4.85 2.33
CA SER A 15 27.12 -4.30 3.24
C SER A 15 26.16 -3.45 2.41
N ARG A 16 24.87 -3.79 2.46
CA ARG A 16 23.82 -2.94 1.89
C ARG A 16 23.97 -1.55 2.53
N PRO A 17 23.99 -0.46 1.75
CA PRO A 17 24.06 0.89 2.34
C PRO A 17 22.94 1.03 3.36
N LYS A 18 23.26 1.56 4.54
CA LYS A 18 22.28 1.79 5.60
C LYS A 18 21.29 2.84 5.10
N ASN A 19 20.00 2.62 5.39
CA ASN A 19 18.99 3.64 5.09
C ASN A 19 19.28 4.91 5.91
N PRO A 20 18.94 6.09 5.37
CA PRO A 20 18.92 7.34 6.10
C PRO A 20 18.20 7.24 7.45
N SER A 21 18.82 7.81 8.49
CA SER A 21 18.28 7.85 9.85
C SER A 21 17.19 8.88 10.07
N GLY A 22 16.99 9.80 9.11
CA GLY A 22 16.00 10.88 9.19
C GLY A 22 15.55 11.34 7.79
N PRO A 23 14.41 12.02 7.69
CA PRO A 23 13.84 12.51 6.44
C PRO A 23 14.74 13.56 5.78
N ASN A 24 15.46 14.36 6.57
CA ASN A 24 16.44 15.35 6.10
C ASN A 24 17.76 14.74 5.59
N GLN A 25 18.00 13.45 5.83
CA GLN A 25 19.17 12.71 5.34
C GLN A 25 18.81 11.85 4.13
N ALA A 26 17.52 11.66 3.86
CA ALA A 26 17.01 10.86 2.75
C ALA A 26 17.06 11.63 1.44
N VAL A 27 18.27 11.82 0.93
CA VAL A 27 18.49 12.46 -0.37
C VAL A 27 18.07 11.53 -1.50
N ILE A 28 17.38 12.07 -2.51
CA ILE A 28 16.93 11.30 -3.68
C ILE A 28 18.06 10.49 -4.35
N ASN A 29 17.75 9.22 -4.64
CA ASN A 29 18.58 8.29 -5.39
C ASN A 29 17.68 7.46 -6.32
N TRP A 30 17.11 8.16 -7.30
CA TRP A 30 16.16 7.64 -8.27
C TRP A 30 16.41 8.31 -9.64
N LYS A 31 15.88 7.74 -10.72
CA LYS A 31 15.91 8.26 -12.09
C LYS A 31 14.49 8.62 -12.51
N GLU A 32 14.36 9.70 -13.28
CA GLU A 32 13.05 10.18 -13.74
C GLU A 32 12.30 9.14 -14.60
N ASP A 33 13.01 8.42 -15.46
CA ASP A 33 12.40 7.34 -16.27
C ASP A 33 11.77 6.22 -15.43
N GLU A 34 12.38 5.89 -14.29
CA GLU A 34 11.81 4.90 -13.36
C GLU A 34 10.53 5.44 -12.69
N LEU A 35 10.43 6.75 -12.44
CA LEU A 35 9.18 7.39 -11.98
C LEU A 35 8.12 7.38 -13.08
N ASN A 36 8.48 7.68 -14.33
CA ASN A 36 7.55 7.64 -15.45
C ASN A 36 6.93 6.24 -15.63
N ASN A 37 7.75 5.20 -15.48
CA ASN A 37 7.28 3.81 -15.47
C ASN A 37 6.33 3.54 -14.31
N LEU A 38 6.60 4.06 -13.11
CA LEU A 38 5.70 3.94 -11.96
C LEU A 38 4.33 4.58 -12.26
N VAL A 39 4.33 5.83 -12.73
CA VAL A 39 3.13 6.60 -13.09
C VAL A 39 2.28 5.83 -14.11
N GLN A 40 2.91 5.29 -15.14
CA GLN A 40 2.24 4.51 -16.18
C GLN A 40 1.68 3.19 -15.63
N ASN A 41 2.49 2.42 -14.90
CA ASN A 41 2.11 1.08 -14.42
C ASN A 41 0.99 1.12 -13.39
N PHE A 42 0.91 2.18 -12.58
CA PHE A 42 -0.11 2.35 -11.55
C PHE A 42 -1.23 3.32 -11.96
N GLY A 43 -1.30 3.71 -13.23
CA GLY A 43 -2.41 4.47 -13.80
C GLY A 43 -2.63 5.83 -13.14
N PHE A 44 -1.56 6.52 -12.75
CA PHE A 44 -1.68 7.83 -12.13
C PHE A 44 -2.23 8.84 -13.14
N SER A 45 -3.23 9.60 -12.71
CA SER A 45 -3.83 10.61 -13.57
C SER A 45 -2.89 11.79 -13.77
N SER A 46 -2.90 12.38 -14.96
CA SER A 46 -2.05 13.54 -15.28
C SER A 46 -2.41 14.79 -14.46
N ASP A 47 -3.62 14.87 -13.92
CA ASP A 47 -4.07 15.95 -13.04
C ASP A 47 -3.59 15.82 -11.57
N TRP A 48 -2.93 14.71 -11.22
CA TRP A 48 -2.39 14.48 -9.86
C TRP A 48 -1.07 15.20 -9.58
N GLY A 49 -0.50 15.84 -10.61
CA GLY A 49 0.69 16.68 -10.48
C GLY A 49 1.91 15.91 -9.99
N VAL A 50 2.15 14.69 -10.48
CA VAL A 50 3.34 13.94 -10.09
C VAL A 50 4.60 14.72 -10.50
N GLN A 51 5.53 14.88 -9.56
CA GLN A 51 6.78 15.60 -9.77
C GLN A 51 7.98 14.77 -9.34
N PHE A 52 9.01 14.77 -10.18
CA PHE A 52 10.32 14.23 -9.85
C PHE A 52 11.09 15.23 -8.96
N PRO A 53 11.60 14.83 -7.79
CA PRO A 53 12.38 15.73 -6.94
C PRO A 53 13.69 16.16 -7.60
N THR A 54 14.11 17.40 -7.41
CA THR A 54 15.41 17.86 -7.91
C THR A 54 16.55 17.19 -7.15
N PRO A 55 17.77 17.09 -7.72
CA PRO A 55 18.93 16.56 -7.02
C PRO A 55 19.14 17.26 -5.67
N ASN A 56 19.52 16.49 -4.65
CA ASN A 56 19.70 16.92 -3.25
C ASN A 56 18.43 17.21 -2.45
N CYS A 57 17.24 17.16 -3.05
CA CYS A 57 16.00 17.20 -2.28
C CYS A 57 15.90 16.00 -1.34
N THR A 58 15.23 16.26 -0.22
CA THR A 58 14.91 15.31 0.82
C THR A 58 13.40 15.08 0.90
N ALA A 59 12.99 14.15 1.74
CA ALA A 59 11.58 13.88 2.02
C ALA A 59 10.81 15.10 2.56
N LEU A 60 11.50 16.08 3.16
CA LEU A 60 10.91 17.29 3.72
C LEU A 60 10.72 18.42 2.70
N ASP A 61 11.39 18.34 1.55
CA ASP A 61 11.44 19.43 0.56
C ASP A 61 10.29 19.39 -0.44
N ALA A 62 9.18 18.71 -0.09
CA ALA A 62 7.98 18.69 -0.93
C ALA A 62 7.47 20.13 -1.12
N PRO A 63 7.16 20.55 -2.37
CA PRO A 63 6.65 21.89 -2.62
C PRO A 63 5.32 22.16 -1.88
N PRO A 64 4.96 23.44 -1.61
CA PRO A 64 3.67 23.77 -1.03
C PRO A 64 2.50 23.15 -1.81
N GLY A 65 1.61 22.44 -1.11
CA GLY A 65 0.49 21.73 -1.73
C GLY A 65 0.80 20.32 -2.22
N TYR A 66 2.03 19.82 -2.03
CA TYR A 66 2.46 18.48 -2.38
C TYR A 66 2.81 17.65 -1.14
N ILE A 67 2.80 16.34 -1.30
CA ILE A 67 3.28 15.37 -0.32
C ILE A 67 4.25 14.40 -0.98
N MET A 68 5.12 13.81 -0.17
CA MET A 68 6.07 12.80 -0.62
C MET A 68 5.48 11.38 -0.48
N LEU A 69 5.68 10.53 -1.48
CA LEU A 69 5.43 9.08 -1.44
C LEU A 69 6.65 8.30 -1.92
N TYR A 70 6.88 7.11 -1.36
CA TYR A 70 7.90 6.17 -1.82
C TYR A 70 7.39 5.30 -2.97
N ASP A 71 8.26 4.89 -3.89
CA ASP A 71 7.94 3.90 -4.93
C ASP A 71 7.62 2.52 -4.34
N GLU A 72 8.36 2.13 -3.31
CA GLU A 72 8.22 0.85 -2.61
C GLU A 72 6.80 0.66 -2.02
N PHE A 73 6.06 1.74 -1.74
CA PHE A 73 4.65 1.63 -1.36
C PHE A 73 3.83 0.88 -2.42
N PHE A 74 4.06 1.18 -3.69
CA PHE A 74 3.31 0.61 -4.81
C PHE A 74 3.91 -0.72 -5.28
N LEU A 75 5.24 -0.79 -5.34
CA LEU A 75 5.98 -1.94 -5.85
C LEU A 75 6.00 -3.11 -4.86
N GLU A 76 6.17 -2.84 -3.56
CA GLU A 76 6.33 -3.87 -2.53
C GLU A 76 5.18 -3.83 -1.50
N GLY A 77 4.57 -2.67 -1.29
CA GLY A 77 3.57 -2.46 -0.24
C GLY A 77 2.12 -2.68 -0.65
N ASN A 78 1.83 -3.13 -1.87
CA ASN A 78 0.46 -3.30 -2.39
C ASN A 78 -0.42 -2.05 -2.27
N PHE A 79 0.17 -0.87 -2.13
CA PHE A 79 -0.56 0.39 -2.03
C PHE A 79 -1.04 0.83 -3.40
N ARG A 80 -2.24 1.42 -3.45
CA ARG A 80 -2.85 1.94 -4.67
C ARG A 80 -3.48 3.30 -4.39
N LEU A 81 -3.58 4.10 -5.45
CA LEU A 81 -4.34 5.34 -5.46
C LEU A 81 -5.58 5.14 -6.35
N PRO A 82 -6.77 5.65 -5.96
CA PRO A 82 -7.09 6.25 -4.66
C PRO A 82 -6.83 5.30 -3.49
N MET A 83 -6.42 5.87 -2.36
CA MET A 83 -6.13 5.10 -1.15
C MET A 83 -7.43 4.56 -0.52
N SER A 84 -7.37 3.39 0.11
CA SER A 84 -8.50 2.86 0.88
C SER A 84 -8.77 3.71 2.13
N LYS A 85 -10.04 3.80 2.52
CA LYS A 85 -10.45 4.48 3.77
C LYS A 85 -9.75 3.88 4.97
N PHE A 86 -9.63 2.54 5.02
CA PHE A 86 -8.96 1.85 6.11
C PHE A 86 -7.49 2.27 6.28
N VAL A 87 -6.69 2.35 5.21
CA VAL A 87 -5.31 2.86 5.32
C VAL A 87 -5.33 4.28 5.87
N GLY A 88 -6.28 5.12 5.45
CA GLY A 88 -6.44 6.47 5.96
C GLY A 88 -6.80 6.52 7.45
N GLU A 89 -7.73 5.68 7.90
CA GLU A 89 -8.11 5.53 9.31
C GLU A 89 -6.91 5.13 10.18
N VAL A 90 -6.07 4.20 9.70
CA VAL A 90 -4.85 3.79 10.42
C VAL A 90 -3.85 4.94 10.54
N LEU A 91 -3.64 5.69 9.45
CA LEU A 91 -2.73 6.85 9.48
C LEU A 91 -3.24 7.94 10.44
N VAL A 92 -4.53 8.26 10.39
CA VAL A 92 -5.16 9.25 11.29
C VAL A 92 -5.14 8.75 12.74
N GLY A 93 -5.51 7.50 12.98
CA GLY A 93 -5.61 6.90 14.31
C GLY A 93 -4.28 6.82 15.05
N TYR A 94 -3.16 6.60 14.35
CA TYR A 94 -1.82 6.69 14.93
C TYR A 94 -1.21 8.10 14.85
N GLY A 95 -1.89 9.07 14.23
CA GLY A 95 -1.37 10.43 14.02
C GLY A 95 -0.06 10.42 13.24
N LEU A 96 -0.06 9.73 12.10
CA LEU A 96 1.09 9.57 11.20
C LEU A 96 0.81 10.20 9.84
N HIS A 97 1.80 10.90 9.31
CA HIS A 97 1.81 11.28 7.90
C HIS A 97 2.32 10.14 7.04
N ILE A 98 1.70 9.91 5.88
CA ILE A 98 2.08 8.80 4.97
C ILE A 98 3.55 8.87 4.54
N SER A 99 4.16 10.05 4.46
CA SER A 99 5.60 10.19 4.16
C SER A 99 6.52 9.72 5.30
N GLN A 100 5.98 9.48 6.50
CA GLN A 100 6.70 9.02 7.69
C GLN A 100 6.59 7.51 7.90
N ILE A 101 5.66 6.84 7.22
CA ILE A 101 5.59 5.37 7.24
C ILE A 101 6.73 4.84 6.39
N ASN A 102 7.49 3.89 6.94
CA ASN A 102 8.54 3.27 6.15
C ASN A 102 7.95 2.19 5.25
N ALA A 103 8.75 1.74 4.28
CA ALA A 103 8.34 0.74 3.32
C ALA A 103 8.07 -0.66 3.91
N LEU A 104 8.32 -0.89 5.20
CA LEU A 104 7.93 -2.11 5.90
C LEU A 104 6.65 -1.93 6.73
N GLY A 105 6.29 -0.69 7.09
CA GLY A 105 5.09 -0.37 7.84
C GLY A 105 3.85 -0.43 6.98
N LEU A 106 3.85 0.22 5.81
CA LEU A 106 2.69 0.25 4.92
C LEU A 106 2.24 -1.15 4.44
N PRO A 107 3.16 -2.06 4.04
CA PRO A 107 2.78 -3.43 3.70
C PRO A 107 2.06 -4.19 4.82
N ARG A 108 2.28 -3.85 6.09
CA ARG A 108 1.54 -4.48 7.21
C ARG A 108 0.08 -4.04 7.24
N ILE A 109 -0.15 -2.75 6.98
CA ILE A 109 -1.49 -2.17 6.93
C ILE A 109 -2.26 -2.77 5.74
N THR A 110 -1.68 -2.73 4.54
CA THR A 110 -2.32 -3.27 3.34
C THR A 110 -2.49 -4.78 3.41
N HIS A 111 -1.52 -5.52 3.97
CA HIS A 111 -1.68 -6.94 4.19
C HIS A 111 -2.85 -7.23 5.14
N PHE A 112 -2.93 -6.54 6.27
CA PHE A 112 -4.04 -6.70 7.21
C PHE A 112 -5.40 -6.42 6.54
N GLU A 113 -5.51 -5.34 5.76
CA GLU A 113 -6.70 -5.02 4.98
C GLU A 113 -7.07 -6.18 4.05
N PHE A 114 -6.09 -6.70 3.31
CA PHE A 114 -6.31 -7.82 2.40
C PHE A 114 -6.83 -9.06 3.13
N ILE A 115 -6.26 -9.43 4.29
CA ILE A 115 -6.72 -10.59 5.06
C ILE A 115 -8.14 -10.38 5.58
N CYS A 116 -8.48 -9.17 6.03
CA CYS A 116 -9.85 -8.82 6.44
C CYS A 116 -10.82 -9.03 5.28
N GLN A 117 -10.55 -8.39 4.13
CA GLN A 117 -11.39 -8.47 2.94
C GLN A 117 -11.52 -9.90 2.39
N ALA A 118 -10.41 -10.65 2.36
CA ALA A 118 -10.37 -12.04 1.92
C ALA A 118 -11.22 -12.99 2.80
N ASN A 119 -11.42 -12.63 4.07
CA ASN A 119 -12.27 -13.36 5.02
C ASN A 119 -13.65 -12.71 5.19
N ARG A 120 -14.00 -11.68 4.40
CA ARG A 120 -15.26 -10.92 4.51
C ARG A 120 -15.48 -10.29 5.88
N ILE A 121 -14.39 -9.84 6.48
CA ILE A 121 -14.37 -9.09 7.73
C ILE A 121 -14.11 -7.64 7.35
N GLU A 122 -14.95 -6.72 7.82
CA GLU A 122 -14.75 -5.29 7.58
C GLU A 122 -13.44 -4.84 8.26
N PRO A 123 -12.45 -4.32 7.51
CA PRO A 123 -11.24 -3.76 8.11
C PRO A 123 -11.60 -2.51 8.91
N ALA A 124 -11.05 -2.38 10.11
CA ALA A 124 -11.32 -1.24 10.99
C ALA A 124 -10.09 -0.96 11.86
N PHE A 125 -9.85 0.31 12.17
CA PHE A 125 -8.70 0.74 12.96
C PHE A 125 -8.60 0.00 14.30
N GLU A 126 -9.70 -0.20 15.01
CA GLU A 126 -9.73 -0.87 16.32
C GLU A 126 -9.37 -2.35 16.24
N LYS A 127 -9.39 -2.96 15.03
CA LYS A 127 -8.95 -4.34 14.80
C LYS A 127 -7.44 -4.41 14.50
N PHE A 128 -6.80 -3.30 14.20
CA PHE A 128 -5.38 -3.19 13.86
C PHE A 128 -4.57 -2.64 15.04
N ASN A 129 -4.06 -3.53 15.90
CA ASN A 129 -3.29 -3.18 17.09
C ASN A 129 -1.78 -3.38 16.93
N ASP A 130 -1.25 -3.17 15.73
CA ASP A 130 0.18 -3.23 15.48
C ASP A 130 0.67 -1.85 15.04
N PRO A 131 1.24 -1.04 15.97
CA PRO A 131 1.77 0.27 15.62
C PRO A 131 2.70 0.18 14.39
N PRO A 132 2.39 0.91 13.29
CA PRO A 132 3.15 0.78 12.06
C PRO A 132 4.61 1.16 12.27
N LYS A 133 5.51 0.40 11.62
CA LYS A 133 6.91 0.81 11.52
C LYS A 133 7.00 2.14 10.76
N SER A 134 7.42 3.17 11.46
CA SER A 134 7.48 4.55 10.96
C SER A 134 8.51 5.35 11.76
N LEU A 135 8.87 6.54 11.28
CA LEU A 135 9.86 7.42 11.91
C LEU A 135 11.28 6.80 11.98
N HIS A 136 11.63 5.96 11.01
CA HIS A 136 12.98 5.40 10.79
C HIS A 136 13.07 4.79 9.38
N ASP A 137 14.28 4.51 8.91
CA ASP A 137 14.54 3.83 7.62
C ASP A 137 13.92 4.53 6.40
N TRP A 138 14.08 5.86 6.33
CA TRP A 138 13.62 6.65 5.18
C TRP A 138 14.28 6.16 3.89
N LYS A 139 13.55 6.18 2.79
CA LYS A 139 14.03 5.71 1.50
C LYS A 139 14.43 6.87 0.60
N GLN A 140 15.28 6.57 -0.37
CA GLN A 140 15.81 7.56 -1.30
C GLN A 140 15.07 7.54 -2.65
N LYS A 141 14.14 6.60 -2.85
CA LYS A 141 13.26 6.57 -4.01
C LYS A 141 11.88 7.09 -3.62
N PHE A 142 11.72 8.40 -3.76
CA PHE A 142 10.45 9.08 -3.51
C PHE A 142 10.15 10.10 -4.61
N PHE A 143 8.87 10.48 -4.69
CA PHE A 143 8.36 11.49 -5.60
C PHE A 143 7.36 12.38 -4.89
N TYR A 144 7.03 13.52 -5.49
CA TYR A 144 6.00 14.41 -4.98
C TYR A 144 4.70 14.26 -5.78
N ILE A 145 3.57 14.38 -5.09
CA ILE A 145 2.23 14.33 -5.68
C ILE A 145 1.33 15.33 -4.97
N CYS A 146 0.31 15.88 -5.65
CA CYS A 146 -0.59 16.84 -5.03
C CYS A 146 -1.22 16.27 -3.76
N ARG A 147 -1.22 17.05 -2.66
CA ARG A 147 -1.79 16.65 -1.36
C ARG A 147 -3.25 16.19 -1.49
N GLY A 148 -4.03 16.82 -2.38
CA GLY A 148 -5.45 16.49 -2.62
C GLY A 148 -5.71 15.08 -3.18
N VAL A 149 -4.67 14.36 -3.63
CA VAL A 149 -4.77 12.95 -4.03
C VAL A 149 -4.97 12.03 -2.81
N ILE A 150 -4.53 12.47 -1.64
CA ILE A 150 -4.78 11.79 -0.36
C ILE A 150 -5.65 12.73 0.48
N PRO A 151 -6.99 12.63 0.35
CA PRO A 151 -7.94 13.61 0.88
C PRO A 151 -8.23 13.37 2.37
N ILE A 152 -7.20 13.07 3.15
CA ILE A 152 -7.27 12.92 4.60
C ILE A 152 -6.30 13.90 5.24
N ASP A 153 -6.72 14.50 6.35
CA ASP A 153 -5.82 15.37 7.09
C ASP A 153 -4.87 14.53 7.94
N MET A 154 -3.63 14.47 7.51
CA MET A 154 -2.57 13.71 8.19
C MET A 154 -1.66 14.66 8.95
N HIS A 155 -1.33 14.27 10.19
CA HIS A 155 -0.45 15.04 11.05
C HIS A 155 1.01 14.63 10.85
N TYR A 156 1.90 15.60 10.62
CA TYR A 156 3.34 15.34 10.59
C TYR A 156 3.89 15.32 12.01
N ARG A 157 4.47 14.19 12.42
CA ARG A 157 4.94 13.97 13.79
C ARG A 157 6.43 14.26 13.95
N SER A 158 6.85 14.74 15.13
CA SER A 158 8.28 14.79 15.48
C SER A 158 8.84 13.39 15.73
N GLU A 159 10.03 13.09 15.19
CA GLU A 159 10.68 11.77 15.37
C GLU A 159 10.89 11.42 16.85
N ASN A 160 11.12 12.42 17.70
CA ASN A 160 11.35 12.24 19.14
C ASN A 160 10.10 11.79 19.90
N GLU A 161 8.90 12.00 19.36
CA GLU A 161 7.64 11.59 20.00
C GLU A 161 7.37 10.09 19.82
N GLY A 162 7.94 9.48 18.79
CA GLY A 162 7.67 8.09 18.43
C GLY A 162 6.22 7.85 17.98
N VAL A 163 5.88 6.57 17.74
CA VAL A 163 4.51 6.19 17.36
C VAL A 163 3.71 5.97 18.65
N PRO A 164 2.53 6.60 18.81
CA PRO A 164 1.72 6.40 19.99
C PRO A 164 1.26 4.94 20.08
N ARG A 165 1.24 4.41 21.31
CA ARG A 165 0.53 3.16 21.57
C ARG A 165 -0.95 3.48 21.69
N VAL A 166 -1.76 2.76 20.92
CA VAL A 166 -3.21 2.90 20.96
C VAL A 166 -3.74 1.75 21.79
N ASN A 167 -4.36 2.08 22.94
CA ASN A 167 -5.01 1.07 23.77
C ASN A 167 -6.41 0.83 23.20
N VAL A 168 -6.56 -0.28 22.49
CA VAL A 168 -7.86 -0.80 22.10
C VAL A 168 -8.56 -1.38 23.33
N SER A 169 -9.78 -0.92 23.62
CA SER A 169 -10.55 -1.34 24.81
C SER A 169 -11.12 -2.76 24.70
N ILE A 170 -10.86 -3.46 23.60
CA ILE A 170 -11.49 -4.76 23.29
C ILE A 170 -10.56 -5.92 23.61
N SER A 171 -11.13 -6.98 24.21
CA SER A 171 -10.45 -8.26 24.38
C SER A 171 -10.48 -9.02 23.07
N TYR A 172 -9.37 -9.03 22.33
CA TYR A 172 -9.28 -9.69 21.03
C TYR A 172 -9.52 -11.19 21.08
N ALA A 173 -9.09 -11.86 22.16
CA ALA A 173 -9.24 -13.30 22.29
C ALA A 173 -10.71 -13.75 22.28
N ASP A 174 -11.64 -12.87 22.68
CA ASP A 174 -13.08 -13.16 22.73
C ASP A 174 -13.81 -12.83 21.43
N GLN A 175 -13.08 -12.42 20.38
CA GLN A 175 -13.67 -12.00 19.11
C GLN A 175 -13.55 -13.07 18.03
N ASP A 176 -14.67 -13.49 17.45
CA ASP A 176 -14.69 -14.48 16.36
C ASP A 176 -13.86 -14.05 15.15
N TRP A 177 -13.88 -12.75 14.83
CA TRP A 177 -13.08 -12.20 13.75
C TRP A 177 -11.57 -12.35 14.04
N TYR A 178 -11.14 -12.19 15.29
CA TYR A 178 -9.73 -12.29 15.66
C TYR A 178 -9.24 -13.73 15.52
N THR A 179 -10.03 -14.69 16.01
CA THR A 179 -9.77 -16.12 15.80
C THR A 179 -9.68 -16.45 14.31
N THR A 180 -10.57 -15.87 13.49
CA THR A 180 -10.57 -16.09 12.04
C THR A 180 -9.30 -15.55 11.37
N LEU A 181 -8.90 -14.32 11.66
CA LEU A 181 -7.72 -13.67 11.07
C LEU A 181 -6.41 -14.33 11.53
N THR A 182 -6.37 -14.82 12.78
CA THR A 182 -5.16 -15.42 13.36
C THR A 182 -5.04 -16.93 13.14
N ARG A 183 -6.07 -17.58 12.60
CA ARG A 183 -6.09 -19.04 12.34
C ARG A 183 -4.92 -19.53 11.49
N LYS A 184 -4.48 -18.73 10.51
CA LYS A 184 -3.35 -19.06 9.63
C LYS A 184 -2.51 -17.81 9.40
N VAL A 185 -1.25 -17.87 9.84
CA VAL A 185 -0.27 -16.83 9.54
C VAL A 185 0.01 -16.82 8.04
N THR A 186 -0.15 -15.66 7.42
CA THR A 186 0.16 -15.42 6.00
C THR A 186 1.39 -14.55 5.86
N PRO A 187 2.21 -14.76 4.82
CA PRO A 187 3.35 -13.90 4.56
C PRO A 187 2.89 -12.58 3.93
N ILE A 188 3.60 -11.50 4.24
CA ILE A 188 3.49 -10.24 3.51
C ILE A 188 4.22 -10.43 2.18
N ILE A 189 3.47 -10.49 1.09
CA ILE A 189 3.98 -10.65 -0.27
C ILE A 189 3.33 -9.62 -1.19
N GLN A 190 3.98 -9.35 -2.32
CA GLN A 190 3.36 -8.61 -3.40
C GLN A 190 2.23 -9.45 -4.01
N LEU A 191 1.05 -8.85 -4.17
CA LEU A 191 -0.14 -9.50 -4.70
C LEU A 191 -0.36 -9.11 -6.15
N GLU A 192 -0.95 -10.02 -6.92
CA GLU A 192 -1.43 -9.71 -8.28
C GLU A 192 -2.52 -8.63 -8.22
N GLU A 193 -2.54 -7.73 -9.20
CA GLU A 193 -3.52 -6.64 -9.29
C GLU A 193 -4.97 -7.13 -9.17
N ARG A 194 -5.31 -8.25 -9.82
CA ARG A 194 -6.67 -8.83 -9.74
C ARG A 194 -7.04 -9.27 -8.32
N ALA A 195 -6.07 -9.73 -7.53
CA ALA A 195 -6.32 -10.09 -6.14
C ALA A 195 -6.66 -8.84 -5.31
N LEU A 196 -5.91 -7.75 -5.50
CA LEU A 196 -6.19 -6.46 -4.85
C LEU A 196 -7.57 -5.93 -5.24
N VAL A 197 -7.94 -6.04 -6.52
CA VAL A 197 -9.28 -5.63 -7.00
C VAL A 197 -10.37 -6.53 -6.42
N ALA A 198 -10.14 -7.84 -6.32
CA ALA A 198 -11.09 -8.77 -5.72
C ALA A 198 -11.28 -8.53 -4.21
N ALA A 199 -10.23 -8.06 -3.53
CA ALA A 199 -10.29 -7.61 -2.15
C ALA A 199 -10.84 -6.18 -1.99
N GLY A 200 -11.20 -5.49 -3.09
CA GLY A 200 -11.71 -4.12 -3.03
C GLY A 200 -10.67 -3.09 -2.59
N MET A 201 -9.39 -3.37 -2.83
CA MET A 201 -8.24 -2.51 -2.48
C MET A 201 -7.60 -1.83 -3.69
N SER A 202 -8.07 -2.13 -4.90
CA SER A 202 -7.63 -1.46 -6.13
C SER A 202 -8.76 -1.29 -7.14
N MET A 203 -8.68 -0.21 -7.91
CA MET A 203 -9.55 0.08 -9.04
C MET A 203 -8.83 0.02 -10.40
N LEU A 204 -7.57 -0.41 -10.44
CA LEU A 204 -6.74 -0.34 -11.67
C LEU A 204 -7.11 -1.37 -12.74
N TRP A 205 -7.92 -2.37 -12.41
CA TRP A 205 -8.33 -3.38 -13.37
C TRP A 205 -9.59 -2.98 -14.12
N VAL A 206 -9.48 -2.90 -15.45
CA VAL A 206 -10.61 -2.73 -16.37
C VAL A 206 -10.95 -4.10 -16.97
N PRO A 207 -12.10 -4.70 -16.63
CA PRO A 207 -12.50 -5.98 -17.22
C PRO A 207 -12.90 -5.82 -18.69
N GLN A 208 -12.65 -6.85 -19.51
CA GLN A 208 -13.17 -6.88 -20.89
C GLN A 208 -14.69 -6.90 -20.94
N ASN A 209 -15.32 -7.59 -19.98
CA ASN A 209 -16.76 -7.57 -19.78
C ASN A 209 -17.07 -6.69 -18.56
N PRO A 210 -17.83 -5.58 -18.70
CA PRO A 210 -18.17 -4.68 -17.59
C PRO A 210 -18.87 -5.36 -16.40
N ARG A 211 -19.55 -6.49 -16.65
CA ARG A 211 -20.21 -7.31 -15.62
C ARG A 211 -19.30 -8.42 -15.08
N ALA A 212 -18.00 -8.33 -15.29
CA ALA A 212 -17.08 -9.32 -14.78
C ALA A 212 -16.44 -8.87 -13.46
N TYR A 213 -16.07 -9.83 -12.64
CA TYR A 213 -15.39 -9.58 -11.38
C TYR A 213 -14.29 -10.62 -11.15
N PRO A 214 -13.19 -10.22 -10.47
CA PRO A 214 -12.08 -11.12 -10.23
C PRO A 214 -12.41 -12.05 -9.06
N VAL A 215 -12.13 -13.33 -9.23
CA VAL A 215 -12.33 -14.36 -8.22
C VAL A 215 -11.15 -15.31 -8.20
N TYR A 216 -10.95 -15.98 -7.07
CA TYR A 216 -9.95 -17.03 -7.01
C TYR A 216 -10.47 -18.32 -7.65
N GLY A 217 -9.71 -18.86 -8.61
CA GLY A 217 -10.00 -20.10 -9.30
C GLY A 217 -9.03 -21.22 -8.91
N TYR A 218 -9.51 -22.45 -8.86
CA TYR A 218 -8.71 -23.65 -8.63
C TYR A 218 -9.21 -24.82 -9.46
N LYS A 219 -8.32 -25.50 -10.20
CA LYS A 219 -8.62 -26.69 -11.01
C LYS A 219 -9.89 -26.54 -11.87
N GLY A 220 -10.03 -25.39 -12.56
CA GLY A 220 -11.16 -25.10 -13.45
C GLY A 220 -12.48 -24.71 -12.76
N LYS A 221 -12.51 -24.64 -11.42
CA LYS A 221 -13.64 -24.11 -10.64
C LYS A 221 -13.29 -22.72 -10.12
N SER A 222 -14.29 -21.87 -9.89
CA SER A 222 -14.14 -20.49 -9.41
C SER A 222 -14.90 -20.25 -8.10
N GLY A 223 -14.66 -19.10 -7.45
CA GLY A 223 -15.34 -18.71 -6.22
C GLY A 223 -14.71 -19.24 -4.93
N TYR A 224 -13.44 -19.62 -5.00
CA TYR A 224 -12.68 -19.99 -3.80
C TYR A 224 -12.27 -18.75 -2.99
N SER A 225 -11.87 -18.99 -1.74
CA SER A 225 -11.37 -17.92 -0.86
C SER A 225 -10.15 -17.23 -1.47
N LEU A 226 -10.12 -15.89 -1.37
CA LEU A 226 -8.96 -15.09 -1.75
C LEU A 226 -7.72 -15.41 -0.90
N MET A 227 -7.88 -16.02 0.28
CA MET A 227 -6.76 -16.48 1.11
C MET A 227 -5.84 -17.48 0.39
N ASN A 228 -6.32 -18.12 -0.67
CA ASN A 228 -5.52 -19.05 -1.45
C ASN A 228 -4.43 -18.35 -2.29
N VAL A 229 -4.44 -17.03 -2.45
CA VAL A 229 -3.34 -16.28 -3.10
C VAL A 229 -1.99 -16.50 -2.40
N PHE A 230 -2.01 -16.90 -1.12
CA PHE A 230 -0.83 -17.18 -0.32
C PHE A 230 -0.35 -18.65 -0.41
N ASP A 231 -0.99 -19.50 -1.20
CA ASP A 231 -0.58 -20.90 -1.38
C ASP A 231 0.21 -21.10 -2.69
N PRO A 232 1.54 -21.29 -2.63
CA PRO A 232 2.39 -21.38 -3.82
C PRO A 232 2.27 -22.73 -4.56
N ASN A 233 1.64 -23.74 -3.98
CA ASN A 233 1.70 -25.13 -4.49
C ASN A 233 0.51 -25.53 -5.36
N VAL A 234 -0.32 -24.56 -5.73
CA VAL A 234 -1.69 -24.83 -6.16
C VAL A 234 -1.84 -24.33 -7.59
N GLY A 235 -2.39 -25.17 -8.48
CA GLY A 235 -2.76 -24.83 -9.85
C GLY A 235 -3.96 -23.88 -9.89
N SER A 236 -3.82 -22.76 -9.19
CA SER A 236 -4.81 -21.75 -8.94
C SER A 236 -4.32 -20.40 -9.44
N ALA A 237 -5.28 -19.55 -9.76
CA ALA A 237 -5.00 -18.24 -10.32
C ALA A 237 -6.19 -17.30 -10.06
N MET A 238 -5.94 -16.00 -10.16
CA MET A 238 -7.02 -15.04 -10.30
C MET A 238 -7.69 -15.21 -11.67
N VAL A 239 -8.95 -15.64 -11.64
CA VAL A 239 -9.79 -15.79 -12.82
C VAL A 239 -10.91 -14.75 -12.80
N VAL A 240 -11.69 -14.72 -13.87
CA VAL A 240 -12.79 -13.78 -14.04
C VAL A 240 -14.09 -14.56 -14.04
N ALA A 241 -15.07 -14.10 -13.27
CA ALA A 241 -16.43 -14.64 -13.25
C ALA A 241 -17.43 -13.58 -13.72
N ALA A 242 -18.62 -14.01 -14.15
CA ALA A 242 -19.70 -13.12 -14.53
C ALA A 242 -20.57 -12.79 -13.31
N LEU A 243 -20.91 -11.50 -13.15
CA LEU A 243 -21.86 -11.03 -12.15
C LEU A 243 -23.31 -11.28 -12.63
N PRO A 244 -24.19 -11.82 -11.75
CA PRO A 244 -25.63 -11.88 -11.98
C PRO A 244 -26.22 -10.50 -12.34
N GLU A 245 -27.25 -10.44 -13.20
CA GLU A 245 -27.81 -9.18 -13.72
C GLU A 245 -28.37 -8.23 -12.65
N ASP A 246 -28.86 -8.77 -11.54
CA ASP A 246 -29.44 -8.04 -10.41
C ASP A 246 -28.40 -7.36 -9.51
N ARG A 247 -27.11 -7.64 -9.69
CA ARG A 247 -26.03 -7.00 -8.91
C ARG A 247 -25.47 -5.77 -9.61
N LEU A 248 -25.05 -4.80 -8.81
CA LEU A 248 -24.19 -3.70 -9.26
C LEU A 248 -22.91 -4.24 -9.89
N VAL A 249 -22.31 -3.49 -10.81
CA VAL A 249 -21.00 -3.86 -11.36
C VAL A 249 -19.93 -3.81 -10.27
N TRP A 250 -18.87 -4.61 -10.41
CA TRP A 250 -17.88 -4.80 -9.34
C TRP A 250 -17.26 -3.49 -8.84
N VAL A 251 -16.90 -2.60 -9.77
CA VAL A 251 -16.31 -1.29 -9.43
C VAL A 251 -17.22 -0.44 -8.55
N ASP A 252 -18.54 -0.52 -8.73
CA ASP A 252 -19.50 0.21 -7.90
C ASP A 252 -19.64 -0.43 -6.52
N GLN A 253 -19.50 -1.75 -6.41
CA GLN A 253 -19.55 -2.46 -5.12
C GLN A 253 -18.37 -2.09 -4.20
N ILE A 254 -17.19 -1.82 -4.78
CA ILE A 254 -15.97 -1.53 -4.01
C ILE A 254 -15.66 -0.04 -3.92
N ARG A 255 -16.38 0.83 -4.65
CA ARG A 255 -16.09 2.27 -4.73
C ARG A 255 -16.05 2.92 -3.35
N ASP A 256 -16.94 2.50 -2.46
CA ASP A 256 -17.06 3.08 -1.12
C ASP A 256 -15.93 2.67 -0.18
N ASN A 257 -15.06 1.74 -0.57
CA ASN A 257 -13.86 1.41 0.19
C ASN A 257 -12.78 2.50 0.08
N PHE A 258 -12.87 3.39 -0.91
CA PHE A 258 -11.81 4.33 -1.24
C PHE A 258 -12.11 5.75 -0.75
N CYS A 259 -11.06 6.48 -0.41
CA CYS A 259 -11.11 7.91 -0.19
C CYS A 259 -11.51 8.62 -1.50
N THR A 260 -12.48 9.53 -1.44
CA THR A 260 -12.91 10.31 -2.60
C THR A 260 -11.87 11.39 -2.93
N LEU A 261 -11.15 11.21 -4.04
CA LEU A 261 -10.17 12.19 -4.52
C LEU A 261 -10.81 13.59 -4.62
N GLN A 262 -10.16 14.59 -4.03
CA GLN A 262 -10.57 15.99 -4.15
C GLN A 262 -9.97 16.66 -5.40
N VAL A 263 -9.21 15.92 -6.20
CA VAL A 263 -8.56 16.43 -7.41
C VAL A 263 -9.54 16.43 -8.56
N ARG A 264 -10.41 17.44 -8.61
CA ARG A 264 -10.96 18.03 -9.84
C ARG A 264 -11.24 19.50 -9.55
N VAL A 265 -10.67 20.41 -10.36
CA VAL A 265 -10.95 21.88 -10.45
C VAL A 265 -9.98 22.81 -9.64
N TRP A 266 -8.81 23.11 -10.24
CA TRP A 266 -8.36 24.51 -10.44
C TRP A 266 -8.91 25.01 -11.79
N ARG A 267 -10.22 24.83 -12.02
CA ARG A 267 -10.93 25.45 -13.14
C ARG A 267 -11.78 26.58 -12.54
N PHE A 268 -11.29 27.81 -12.69
CA PHE A 268 -12.06 29.04 -12.58
C PHE A 268 -13.00 29.16 -11.36
N MET A 269 -12.45 29.52 -10.21
CA MET A 269 -13.14 30.53 -9.42
C MET A 269 -12.62 31.90 -9.89
N PRO A 270 -13.45 32.75 -10.52
CA PRO A 270 -13.12 34.16 -10.56
C PRO A 270 -13.11 34.63 -9.10
N ILE A 271 -11.99 35.20 -8.70
CA ILE A 271 -11.94 36.14 -7.59
C ILE A 271 -12.99 37.21 -7.93
N LEU A 272 -14.15 37.16 -7.28
CA LEU A 272 -15.00 38.32 -7.17
C LEU A 272 -14.49 39.11 -5.96
N PHE A 273 -14.23 40.38 -6.25
CA PHE A 273 -13.61 41.43 -5.44
C PHE A 273 -13.92 41.40 -3.94
#